data_AF-A0A0Q6WUB8-F1
#
_entry.id   AF-A0A0Q6WUB8-F1
#
_cell.length_a   1.000
_cell.length_b   1.000
_cell.length_c   1.000
_cell.angle_alpha   90.00
_cell.angle_beta   90.00
_cell.angle_gamma   90.00
#
_symmetry.space_group_name_H-M   'P 1'
#
loop_
_entity.id
_entity.type
_entity.pdbx_description
1 polymer ?
#
loop_
_entity_poly.entity_id
_entity_poly.type
_entity_poly.pdbx_seq_one_letter_code
_entity_poly.pdbx_strand_id
1 'polypeptide(L)' 'MSEAGKDLKEAVGRKASFAQTISAVAWSFFGVRRGKDHENDMAKLNPVHVLIAGVLGAALFVLVLVLLVRWVISSGVAGA' A
#
# COMPACT_ATOMS: atom_id res chain seq x y z
N MET A 1 -26.12 21.98 20.95
CA MET A 1 -26.21 21.42 19.58
C MET A 1 -25.42 22.21 18.52
N SER A 2 -24.49 23.13 18.89
CA SER A 2 -23.73 23.98 17.93
C SER A 2 -22.29 23.49 17.65
N GLU A 3 -21.79 22.55 18.46
CA GLU A 3 -20.39 22.10 18.39
C GLU A 3 -20.08 21.22 17.17
N ALA A 4 -21.03 20.37 16.74
CA ALA A 4 -20.85 19.48 15.59
C ALA A 4 -20.58 20.23 14.26
N GLY A 5 -21.06 21.48 14.12
CA GLY A 5 -20.83 22.28 12.92
C GLY A 5 -19.42 22.89 12.83
N LYS A 6 -18.73 23.05 13.96
CA LYS A 6 -17.37 23.59 14.02
C LYS A 6 -16.33 22.52 13.69
N ASP A 7 -16.54 21.29 14.16
CA ASP A 7 -15.66 20.14 13.90
C ASP A 7 -15.53 19.83 12.40
N LEU A 8 -16.64 19.92 11.66
CA LEU A 8 -16.67 19.74 10.21
C LEU A 8 -15.84 20.82 9.49
N LYS A 9 -15.92 22.07 9.95
CA LYS A 9 -15.20 23.21 9.36
C LYS A 9 -13.69 23.13 9.63
N GLU A 10 -13.31 22.62 10.80
CA GLU A 10 -11.90 22.39 11.17
C GLU A 10 -11.30 21.17 10.44
N ALA A 11 -12.09 20.12 10.23
CA ALA A 11 -11.68 18.93 9.48
C ALA A 11 -11.38 19.25 8.01
N VAL A 12 -12.20 20.08 7.37
CA VAL A 12 -11.98 20.54 5.98
C VAL A 12 -10.79 21.52 5.88
N GLY A 13 -10.46 22.22 6.97
CA GLY A 13 -9.28 23.10 7.04
C GLY A 13 -7.95 22.35 7.16
N ARG A 14 -7.98 21.05 7.53
CA ARG A 14 -6.79 20.19 7.56
C ARG A 14 -6.41 19.85 6.11
N LYS A 15 -5.54 20.63 5.50
CA LYS A 15 -4.87 20.24 4.25
C LYS A 15 -4.26 18.86 4.48
N ALA A 16 -4.87 17.81 3.94
CA ALA A 16 -4.20 16.54 3.77
C ALA A 16 -2.89 16.84 3.06
N SER A 17 -1.78 16.61 3.76
CA SER A 17 -0.47 17.05 3.27
C SER A 17 -0.17 16.33 1.96
N PHE A 18 0.44 17.01 0.98
CA PHE A 18 0.92 16.36 -0.24
C PHE A 18 1.79 15.12 0.08
N ALA A 19 2.55 15.18 1.18
CA ALA A 19 3.31 14.05 1.69
C ALA A 19 2.43 12.87 2.16
N GLN A 20 1.22 13.13 2.65
CA GLN A 20 0.22 12.11 2.99
C GLN A 20 -0.35 11.47 1.74
N THR A 21 -0.54 12.24 0.66
CA THR A 21 -0.92 11.71 -0.65
C THR A 21 0.18 10.80 -1.21
N ILE A 22 1.44 11.24 -1.20
CA ILE A 22 2.60 10.43 -1.62
C ILE A 22 2.70 9.15 -0.77
N SER A 23 2.55 9.27 0.56
CA SER A 23 2.61 8.13 1.48
C SER A 23 1.45 7.16 1.22
N ALA A 24 0.24 7.67 0.97
CA ALA A 24 -0.92 6.84 0.60
C ALA A 24 -0.69 6.10 -0.73
N VAL A 25 -0.06 6.77 -1.71
CA VAL A 25 0.34 6.16 -2.97
C VAL A 25 1.41 5.10 -2.73
N ALA A 26 2.43 5.36 -1.93
CA ALA A 26 3.49 4.41 -1.58
C ALA A 26 2.96 3.15 -0.85
N TRP A 27 2.02 3.33 0.08
CA TRP A 27 1.31 2.21 0.73
C TRP A 27 0.43 1.43 -0.24
N SER A 28 -0.11 2.09 -1.27
CA SER A 28 -0.84 1.46 -2.37
C SER A 28 0.07 0.63 -3.28
N PHE A 29 1.33 1.05 -3.47
CA PHE A 29 2.33 0.27 -4.23
C PHE A 29 2.86 -0.94 -3.46
N PHE A 30 3.00 -0.82 -2.15
CA PHE A 30 3.50 -1.91 -1.30
C PHE A 30 2.44 -2.98 -1.00
N GLY A 31 1.15 -2.70 -1.23
CA GLY A 31 0.06 -3.65 -1.08
C GLY A 31 -0.32 -4.02 0.37
N VAL A 32 0.31 -3.40 1.38
CA VAL A 32 0.05 -3.70 2.79
C VAL A 32 -0.90 -2.65 3.36
N ARG A 33 -2.20 -2.79 3.09
CA ARG A 33 -3.23 -2.03 3.80
C ARG A 33 -3.29 -2.52 5.25
N ARG A 34 -2.48 -1.89 6.12
CA ARG A 34 -2.45 -2.15 7.57
C ARG A 34 -3.85 -1.87 8.15
N GLY A 35 -4.42 -2.90 8.76
CA GLY A 35 -5.83 -3.00 9.10
C GLY A 35 -6.39 -1.85 9.93
N LYS A 36 -7.57 -1.40 9.51
CA LYS A 36 -8.63 -0.83 10.34
C LYS A 36 -9.94 -1.29 9.68
N ASP A 37 -10.80 -1.96 10.44
CA ASP A 37 -12.16 -2.37 10.06
C ASP A 37 -12.33 -3.77 9.43
N HIS A 38 -11.59 -4.79 9.87
CA HIS A 38 -11.84 -6.19 9.45
C HIS A 38 -12.18 -7.16 10.59
N GLU A 39 -12.21 -6.71 11.85
CA GLU A 39 -12.42 -7.59 13.00
C GLU A 39 -13.82 -8.24 13.01
N ASN A 40 -14.80 -7.66 12.32
CA ASN A 40 -16.15 -8.23 12.20
C ASN A 40 -16.36 -9.17 10.99
N ASP A 41 -15.54 -9.09 9.93
CA ASP A 41 -15.72 -9.89 8.70
C ASP A 41 -14.69 -11.02 8.54
N MET A 42 -13.60 -11.02 9.34
CA MET A 42 -12.56 -12.06 9.36
C MET A 42 -13.05 -13.44 9.82
N ALA A 43 -14.25 -13.53 10.40
CA ALA A 43 -14.86 -14.81 10.79
C ALA A 43 -15.47 -15.58 9.60
N LYS A 44 -15.73 -14.93 8.45
CA LYS A 44 -16.47 -15.54 7.32
C LYS A 44 -15.62 -15.80 6.08
N LEU A 45 -14.47 -15.16 5.93
CA LEU A 45 -13.50 -15.42 4.86
C LEU A 45 -12.16 -15.84 5.47
N ASN A 46 -11.69 -17.03 5.09
CA ASN A 46 -10.57 -17.71 5.74
C ASN A 46 -9.27 -16.87 5.58
N PRO A 47 -8.69 -16.32 6.66
CA PRO A 47 -7.56 -15.37 6.62
C PRO A 47 -6.31 -15.95 5.95
N VAL A 48 -6.24 -17.27 5.83
CA VAL A 48 -5.22 -18.02 5.10
C VAL A 48 -5.11 -17.58 3.64
N HIS A 49 -6.23 -17.31 2.96
CA HIS A 49 -6.19 -16.97 1.52
C HIS A 49 -5.55 -15.60 1.28
N VAL A 50 -5.78 -14.63 2.17
CA VAL A 50 -5.16 -13.29 2.12
C VAL A 50 -3.66 -13.39 2.35
N LEU A 51 -3.24 -14.25 3.29
CA LEU A 51 -1.82 -14.50 3.56
C LEU A 51 -1.12 -15.12 2.35
N ILE A 52 -1.72 -16.13 1.74
CA ILE A 52 -1.16 -16.78 0.53
C ILE A 52 -1.08 -15.78 -0.63
N ALA A 53 -2.15 -15.01 -0.88
CA ALA A 53 -2.16 -14.00 -1.93
C ALA A 53 -1.10 -12.91 -1.70
N GLY A 54 -0.92 -12.45 -0.46
CA GLY A 54 0.11 -11.48 -0.09
C GLY A 54 1.53 -12.02 -0.29
N VAL A 55 1.79 -13.26 0.13
CA VAL A 55 3.10 -13.91 -0.05
C VAL A 55 3.42 -14.15 -1.52
N LEU A 56 2.44 -14.61 -2.31
CA LEU A 56 2.60 -14.80 -3.75
C LEU A 56 2.84 -13.47 -4.47
N GLY A 57 2.10 -12.42 -4.12
CA GLY A 57 2.29 -11.08 -4.68
C GLY A 57 3.68 -10.51 -4.39
N ALA A 58 4.16 -10.67 -3.15
CA ALA A 58 5.51 -10.27 -2.76
C ALA A 58 6.59 -11.07 -3.51
N ALA A 59 6.43 -12.39 -3.60
CA ALA A 59 7.37 -13.27 -4.31
C ALA A 59 7.45 -12.90 -5.79
N LEU A 60 6.31 -12.66 -6.43
CA LEU A 60 6.25 -12.24 -7.83
C LEU A 60 6.91 -10.87 -8.04
N PHE A 61 6.65 -9.91 -7.16
CA PHE A 61 7.27 -8.58 -7.21
C PHE A 61 8.80 -8.66 -7.13
N VAL A 62 9.33 -9.45 -6.20
CA VAL A 62 10.78 -9.68 -6.06
C VAL A 62 11.34 -10.35 -7.31
N LEU A 63 10.66 -11.35 -7.88
CA LEU A 63 11.07 -12.01 -9.11
C LEU A 63 11.21 -11.02 -10.27
N VAL A 64 10.22 -10.14 -10.44
CA VAL A 64 10.25 -9.10 -11.48
C VAL A 64 11.46 -8.19 -11.31
N LEU A 65 11.75 -7.74 -10.08
CA LEU A 65 12.92 -6.89 -9.81
C LEU A 65 14.23 -7.61 -10.11
N VAL A 66 14.36 -8.88 -9.72
CA VAL A 66 15.56 -9.68 -10.01
C VAL A 66 15.76 -9.87 -11.51
N LEU A 67 14.70 -10.16 -12.26
CA LEU A 67 14.78 -10.29 -13.71
C LEU A 67 15.17 -8.97 -14.37
N LEU A 68 14.62 -7.86 -13.90
CA LEU A 68 14.97 -6.52 -14.37
C LEU A 68 16.47 -6.25 -14.13
N VAL A 69 16.98 -6.52 -12.94
CA VAL A 69 18.41 -6.32 -12.62
C VAL A 69 19.30 -7.20 -13.49
N ARG A 70 18.95 -8.48 -13.66
CA ARG A 70 19.69 -9.39 -14.54
C ARG A 70 19.69 -8.90 -15.98
N TRP A 71 18.57 -8.37 -16.45
CA TRP A 71 18.46 -7.77 -17.77
C TRP A 71 19.36 -6.53 -17.91
N VAL A 72 19.39 -5.63 -16.92
CA VAL A 72 20.25 -4.43 -16.91
C VAL A 72 21.74 -4.80 -16.92
N ILE A 73 22.13 -5.82 -16.15
CA ILE A 73 23.53 -6.29 -16.13
C ILE A 73 23.89 -6.93 -17.46
N SER A 74 22.99 -7.74 -18.03
CA SER A 74 23.20 -8.41 -19.31
C SER A 74 23.14 -7.46 -20.51
N SER A 75 22.46 -6.32 -20.41
CA SER A 75 22.32 -5.35 -21.51
C SER A 75 23.55 -4.46 -21.66
N GLY A 76 24.58 -4.61 -20.83
CA GLY A 76 25.82 -3.83 -20.90
C GLY A 76 25.68 -2.39 -20.42
N VAL A 77 24.49 -1.97 -19.98
CA VAL A 77 24.21 -0.61 -19.45
C VAL A 77 24.97 -0.36 -18.13
N ALA A 78 25.31 -1.42 -17.39
CA ALA A 78 26.11 -1.34 -16.17
C ALA A 78 27.63 -1.29 -16.41
N GLY A 79 28.08 -1.45 -17.66
CA GLY A 79 29.50 -1.46 -18.04
C GLY A 79 29.93 -0.27 -18.91
N ALA A 80 29.06 0.73 -19.11
CA ALA A 80 29.32 1.96 -19.86
C ALA A 80 29.53 3.15 -18.92
#